data_AF-A0A9Q1EWF4-F1
#
_entry.id   AF-A0A9Q1EWF4-F1
#
_cell.length_a   1.000
_cell.length_b   1.000
_cell.length_c   1.000
_cell.angle_alpha   90.00
_cell.angle_beta   90.00
_cell.angle_gamma   90.00
#
_symmetry.space_group_name_H-M   'P 1'
#
loop_
_entity.id
_entity.type
_entity.pdbx_description
1 polymer ?
#
loop_
_entity_poly.entity_id
_entity_poly.type
_entity_poly.pdbx_seq_one_letter_code
_entity_poly.pdbx_strand_id
1 'polypeptide(L)'
;MRQPKLLYVIMVASISSWLLFCFYPYGVHEAVSWYGNRKRVFEMEVGSCAGNPSRETIVPVCGGKALLVSAFRDERFAPRTVRVIGIARRAGLPRLYCHICTGPSVFSVPAAVLIHSDHFGFPYGTVDFLCQLPKKAGRALEVSISARRLPDLSEAFLWIRDVNRNATAPFPRQFSVCVSTLFGKYSNVLQFVQSMEMYLLLGAGKVFVYKSDCGPLLQKVLDHYSSKGLLEVVPWEVWRHLNVSNSWTPSLGPGDLHYHGQIAALNDCLYRNMEASAYVALVDIDEVIVPRIHDTWGTMMAFLSHRHLGVESFSFENSVFRSNVFGDGGRFDIWPHVPGVNILRHVDREPLRPYAFNARKLLVNPRAVVWTSVHHTVRQRGASLAVPASVARLHHCRTLDDARVQGSQLVRDITLWKYSAPLIRNVNCTLTRVLGT
;
A
#
# COMPACT_ATOMS: atom_id res chain seq x y z
N MET A 1 -14.27 -30.92 -80.10
CA MET A 1 -12.95 -31.41 -79.61
C MET A 1 -12.12 -30.18 -79.26
N ARG A 2 -11.79 -29.97 -77.97
CA ARG A 2 -10.44 -30.22 -77.38
C ARG A 2 -9.35 -29.44 -78.15
N GLN A 3 -8.54 -28.54 -77.60
CA GLN A 3 -7.91 -28.39 -76.28
C GLN A 3 -7.46 -26.92 -76.03
N PRO A 4 -6.96 -26.55 -74.82
CA PRO A 4 -7.17 -25.25 -74.20
C PRO A 4 -6.00 -24.25 -74.26
N LYS A 5 -6.34 -22.98 -74.04
CA LYS A 5 -5.44 -21.83 -73.82
C LYS A 5 -5.03 -21.75 -72.34
N LEU A 6 -3.73 -21.63 -72.07
CA LEU A 6 -3.20 -21.21 -70.78
C LEU A 6 -3.07 -19.68 -70.79
N LEU A 7 -3.94 -18.98 -70.07
CA LEU A 7 -3.90 -17.53 -69.88
C LEU A 7 -3.40 -17.26 -68.45
N TYR A 8 -2.39 -16.40 -68.33
CA TYR A 8 -1.89 -15.86 -67.07
C TYR A 8 -3.04 -15.16 -66.31
N VAL A 9 -3.34 -15.64 -65.10
CA VAL A 9 -4.25 -14.96 -64.16
C VAL A 9 -3.41 -14.40 -63.01
N ILE A 10 -3.34 -13.08 -62.98
CA ILE A 10 -2.97 -12.29 -61.80
C ILE A 10 -4.07 -12.53 -60.77
N MET A 11 -3.78 -13.26 -59.69
CA MET A 11 -4.68 -13.37 -58.56
C MET A 11 -4.58 -12.12 -57.68
N VAL A 12 -5.58 -11.26 -57.82
CA VAL A 12 -6.03 -10.35 -56.78
C VAL A 12 -6.76 -11.20 -55.74
N ALA A 13 -6.21 -11.30 -54.52
CA ALA A 13 -6.88 -11.89 -53.38
C ALA A 13 -6.88 -10.91 -52.21
N SER A 14 -8.03 -10.23 -52.06
CA SER A 14 -8.68 -9.89 -50.79
C SER A 14 -7.80 -9.44 -49.61
N ILE A 15 -7.61 -8.12 -49.52
CA ILE A 15 -7.30 -7.44 -48.24
C ILE A 15 -8.60 -7.34 -47.45
N SER A 16 -8.85 -8.31 -46.58
CA SER A 16 -9.86 -8.19 -45.53
C SER A 16 -9.50 -9.14 -44.40
N SER A 17 -9.54 -8.60 -43.17
CA SER A 17 -9.19 -9.24 -41.91
C SER A 17 -7.70 -9.15 -41.59
N TRP A 18 -7.30 -8.11 -40.85
CA TRP A 18 -6.26 -8.05 -39.80
C TRP A 18 -6.12 -6.59 -39.34
N LEU A 19 -7.22 -5.97 -38.93
CA LEU A 19 -7.25 -4.69 -38.20
C LEU A 19 -8.34 -4.80 -37.13
N LEU A 20 -8.10 -5.62 -36.11
CA LEU A 20 -8.98 -5.75 -34.94
C LEU A 20 -8.22 -6.39 -33.77
N PHE A 21 -7.08 -5.82 -33.38
CA PHE A 21 -6.44 -6.12 -32.10
C PHE A 21 -5.70 -4.88 -31.60
N CYS A 22 -6.43 -3.90 -31.07
CA CYS A 22 -5.84 -2.88 -30.22
C CYS A 22 -6.87 -2.08 -29.41
N PHE A 23 -7.91 -2.71 -28.87
CA PHE A 23 -8.66 -2.16 -27.74
C PHE A 23 -9.23 -3.32 -26.92
N TYR A 24 -8.43 -3.84 -26.00
CA TYR A 24 -8.96 -4.54 -24.84
C TYR A 24 -9.15 -3.47 -23.76
N PRO A 25 -10.36 -2.92 -23.55
CA PRO A 25 -10.62 -2.25 -22.31
C PRO A 25 -10.69 -3.36 -21.26
N TYR A 26 -9.69 -3.47 -20.40
CA TYR A 26 -9.90 -4.05 -19.07
C TYR A 26 -10.85 -3.12 -18.32
N GLY A 27 -12.13 -3.18 -18.69
CA GLY A 27 -13.23 -2.61 -17.93
C GLY A 27 -13.31 -3.36 -16.62
N VAL A 28 -12.85 -2.70 -15.55
CA VAL A 28 -13.01 -3.20 -14.18
C VAL A 28 -14.49 -3.08 -13.82
N HIS A 29 -15.31 -4.04 -14.25
CA HIS A 29 -16.67 -4.18 -13.74
C HIS A 29 -16.61 -4.92 -12.41
N GLU A 30 -16.72 -4.17 -11.30
CA GLU A 30 -17.22 -4.73 -10.04
C GLU A 30 -18.73 -4.96 -10.17
N ALA A 31 -19.13 -5.89 -11.06
CA ALA A 31 -20.50 -6.36 -11.10
C ALA A 31 -20.66 -7.40 -9.98
N VAL A 32 -20.60 -6.96 -8.72
CA VAL A 32 -21.29 -7.71 -7.66
C VAL A 32 -22.77 -7.59 -8.02
N SER A 33 -23.34 -8.67 -8.56
CA SER A 33 -24.76 -8.71 -8.86
C SER A 33 -25.53 -8.61 -7.54
N TRP A 34 -25.95 -7.40 -7.19
CA TRP A 34 -26.94 -7.15 -6.15
C TRP A 34 -28.36 -7.50 -6.64
N TYR A 35 -28.51 -7.82 -7.93
CA TYR A 35 -29.77 -8.18 -8.57
C TYR A 35 -29.98 -9.69 -8.51
N GLY A 36 -30.55 -10.14 -7.39
CA GLY A 36 -30.95 -11.54 -7.26
C GLY A 36 -31.23 -12.04 -5.86
N ASN A 37 -31.65 -11.19 -4.92
CA ASN A 37 -32.33 -11.63 -3.71
C ASN A 37 -32.97 -10.45 -2.97
N ARG A 38 -34.31 -10.35 -2.99
CA ARG A 38 -35.10 -9.62 -1.99
C ARG A 38 -34.97 -10.29 -0.60
N LYS A 39 -33.75 -10.60 -0.13
CA LYS A 39 -33.51 -11.24 1.17
C LYS A 39 -33.32 -10.17 2.25
N ARG A 40 -34.46 -9.73 2.77
CA ARG A 40 -34.72 -9.16 4.11
C ARG A 40 -33.53 -8.44 4.78
N VAL A 41 -33.31 -7.18 4.37
CA VAL A 41 -32.66 -6.18 5.23
C VAL A 41 -33.37 -6.16 6.58
N PHE A 42 -32.62 -6.12 7.67
CA PHE A 42 -33.19 -5.90 9.01
C PHE A 42 -32.85 -4.48 9.46
N GLU A 43 -33.81 -3.81 10.07
CA GLU A 43 -33.66 -2.47 10.63
C GLU A 43 -34.09 -2.54 12.09
N MET A 44 -33.29 -1.93 12.96
CA MET A 44 -33.56 -1.79 14.38
C MET A 44 -33.40 -0.33 14.76
N GLU A 45 -34.46 0.27 15.29
CA GLU A 45 -34.40 1.60 15.87
C GLU A 45 -33.60 1.57 17.17
N VAL A 46 -32.76 2.57 17.37
CA VAL A 46 -31.91 2.75 18.55
C VAL A 46 -31.91 4.22 18.94
N GLY A 47 -31.89 4.53 20.24
CA GLY A 47 -31.91 5.93 20.72
C GLY A 47 -30.66 6.72 20.30
N SER A 48 -29.51 6.07 20.27
CA SER A 48 -28.26 6.58 19.71
C SER A 48 -27.30 5.41 19.55
N CYS A 49 -26.44 5.46 18.54
CA CYS A 49 -25.28 4.56 18.46
C CYS A 49 -24.25 5.03 19.49
N ALA A 50 -24.46 4.63 20.74
CA ALA A 50 -23.62 5.00 21.88
C ALA A 50 -22.79 3.81 22.40
N GLY A 51 -22.49 2.83 21.54
CA GLY A 51 -21.40 1.90 21.81
C GLY A 51 -20.10 2.64 21.53
N ASN A 52 -19.24 2.83 22.53
CA ASN A 52 -17.93 3.47 22.33
C ASN A 52 -17.24 2.81 21.12
N PRO A 53 -17.07 3.53 19.99
CA PRO A 53 -16.45 2.96 18.81
C PRO A 53 -15.07 2.44 19.19
N SER A 54 -14.69 1.32 18.59
CA SER A 54 -13.46 0.66 18.95
C SER A 54 -12.29 1.62 18.77
N ARG A 55 -11.49 1.75 19.83
CA ARG A 55 -10.19 2.42 19.78
C ARG A 55 -9.10 1.46 19.30
N GLU A 56 -9.40 0.18 19.19
CA GLU A 56 -8.49 -0.83 18.68
C GLU A 56 -8.40 -0.74 17.16
N THR A 57 -7.19 -0.96 16.63
CA THR A 57 -6.97 -0.97 15.17
C THR A 57 -7.36 -2.31 14.54
N ILE A 58 -7.40 -3.39 15.32
CA ILE A 58 -7.74 -4.73 14.87
C ILE A 58 -8.91 -5.22 15.72
N VAL A 59 -10.06 -5.49 15.10
CA VAL A 59 -11.27 -5.92 15.80
C VAL A 59 -11.67 -7.34 15.35
N PRO A 60 -11.71 -8.34 16.25
CA PRO A 60 -12.13 -9.69 15.87
C PRO A 60 -13.63 -9.76 15.55
N VAL A 61 -13.98 -10.53 14.51
CA VAL A 61 -15.37 -10.77 14.11
C VAL A 61 -15.97 -11.89 14.96
N CYS A 62 -17.04 -11.59 15.70
CA CYS A 62 -17.72 -12.59 16.53
C CYS A 62 -18.27 -13.74 15.67
N GLY A 63 -17.89 -14.97 16.03
CA GLY A 63 -18.27 -16.19 15.29
C GLY A 63 -17.64 -16.33 13.90
N GLY A 64 -16.74 -15.42 13.49
CA GLY A 64 -16.05 -15.44 12.21
C GLY A 64 -14.54 -15.63 12.35
N LYS A 65 -13.91 -16.31 11.40
CA LYS A 65 -12.44 -16.38 11.29
C LYS A 65 -11.90 -15.17 10.53
N ALA A 66 -12.22 -13.98 11.03
CA ALA A 66 -11.92 -12.69 10.41
C ALA A 66 -11.61 -11.61 11.45
N LEU A 67 -10.82 -10.62 11.02
CA LEU A 67 -10.44 -9.42 11.76
C LEU A 67 -10.78 -8.21 10.89
N LEU A 68 -11.34 -7.16 11.50
CA LEU A 68 -11.61 -5.89 10.85
C LEU A 68 -10.47 -4.90 11.15
N VAL A 69 -10.08 -4.12 10.15
CA VAL A 69 -8.99 -3.13 10.25
C VAL A 69 -9.54 -1.71 10.21
N SER A 70 -10.33 -1.40 9.18
CA SER A 70 -10.86 -0.04 8.98
C SER A 70 -12.05 -0.04 8.03
N ALA A 71 -12.89 0.99 8.13
CA ALA A 71 -14.10 1.14 7.33
C ALA A 71 -14.13 2.48 6.59
N PHE A 72 -14.55 2.45 5.33
CA PHE A 72 -14.59 3.60 4.44
C PHE A 72 -15.91 3.64 3.69
N ARG A 73 -16.48 4.83 3.53
CA ARG A 73 -17.55 5.09 2.57
C ARG A 73 -16.89 5.24 1.19
N ASP A 74 -16.90 4.17 0.40
CA ASP A 74 -16.28 4.11 -0.92
C ASP A 74 -17.37 3.92 -1.97
N GLU A 75 -17.73 5.00 -2.66
CA GLU A 75 -18.81 4.99 -3.65
C GLU A 75 -18.31 4.97 -5.10
N ARG A 76 -17.02 4.68 -5.31
CA ARG A 76 -16.39 4.66 -6.65
C ARG A 76 -16.97 3.62 -7.60
N PHE A 77 -17.59 2.55 -7.05
CA PHE A 77 -18.12 1.41 -7.82
C PHE A 77 -19.64 1.24 -7.66
N ALA A 78 -20.18 1.55 -6.48
CA ALA A 78 -21.61 1.51 -6.22
C ALA A 78 -21.98 2.60 -5.19
N PRO A 79 -23.14 3.27 -5.35
CA PRO A 79 -23.55 4.33 -4.45
C PRO A 79 -23.87 3.76 -3.06
N ARG A 80 -23.62 4.51 -1.99
CA ARG A 80 -23.94 4.11 -0.60
C ARG A 80 -23.29 2.77 -0.16
N THR A 81 -22.10 2.47 -0.67
CA THR A 81 -21.32 1.30 -0.25
C THR A 81 -20.37 1.68 0.88
N VAL A 82 -20.32 0.84 1.91
CA VAL A 82 -19.28 0.84 2.94
C VAL A 82 -18.33 -0.31 2.62
N ARG A 83 -17.04 -0.01 2.45
CA ARG A 83 -15.96 -0.97 2.29
C ARG A 83 -15.22 -1.09 3.62
N VAL A 84 -15.20 -2.29 4.18
CA VAL A 84 -14.43 -2.59 5.39
C VAL A 84 -13.21 -3.43 4.99
N ILE A 85 -12.02 -2.91 5.22
CA ILE A 85 -10.76 -3.65 5.03
C ILE A 85 -10.57 -4.55 6.25
N GLY A 86 -10.20 -5.79 6.01
CA GLY A 86 -9.97 -6.78 7.04
C GLY A 86 -8.95 -7.85 6.65
N ILE A 87 -8.82 -8.83 7.52
CA ILE A 87 -8.02 -10.04 7.34
C ILE A 87 -8.94 -11.23 7.62
N ALA A 88 -9.00 -12.21 6.73
CA ALA A 88 -9.87 -13.36 6.94
C ALA A 88 -9.26 -14.66 6.45
N ARG A 89 -9.69 -15.78 7.06
CA ARG A 89 -9.30 -17.11 6.59
C ARG A 89 -9.86 -17.33 5.20
N ARG A 90 -9.03 -17.79 4.27
CA ARG A 90 -9.44 -17.90 2.86
C ARG A 90 -10.52 -18.96 2.60
N ALA A 91 -10.60 -19.98 3.46
CA ALA A 91 -11.53 -21.08 3.34
C ALA A 91 -12.44 -21.22 4.57
N GLY A 92 -13.70 -21.59 4.31
CA GLY A 92 -14.68 -21.90 5.35
C GLY A 92 -15.18 -20.69 6.14
N LEU A 93 -15.22 -19.50 5.52
CA LEU A 93 -15.87 -18.35 6.13
C LEU A 93 -17.39 -18.57 6.17
N PRO A 94 -18.05 -18.33 7.33
CA PRO A 94 -19.50 -18.35 7.39
C PRO A 94 -20.07 -17.18 6.60
N ARG A 95 -21.40 -17.18 6.41
CA ARG A 95 -22.09 -15.99 5.91
C ARG A 95 -22.00 -14.88 6.95
N LEU A 96 -21.50 -13.72 6.53
CA LEU A 96 -21.34 -12.55 7.37
C LEU A 96 -22.39 -11.48 7.04
N TYR A 97 -22.69 -10.66 8.03
CA TYR A 97 -23.59 -9.51 7.93
C TYR A 97 -22.88 -8.28 8.44
N CYS A 98 -23.06 -7.16 7.75
CA CYS A 98 -22.64 -5.85 8.23
C CYS A 98 -23.80 -5.23 9.01
N HIS A 99 -23.51 -4.73 10.21
CA HIS A 99 -24.43 -3.96 11.03
C HIS A 99 -24.00 -2.50 10.96
N ILE A 100 -24.79 -1.68 10.26
CA ILE A 100 -24.42 -0.32 9.92
C ILE A 100 -25.28 0.64 10.71
N CYS A 101 -24.65 1.38 11.61
CA CYS A 101 -25.27 2.45 12.35
C CYS A 101 -25.41 3.71 11.47
N THR A 102 -26.58 4.36 11.56
CA THR A 102 -26.85 5.66 10.93
C THR A 102 -27.18 6.79 11.91
N GLY A 103 -27.11 6.52 13.22
CA GLY A 103 -27.55 7.40 14.29
C GLY A 103 -28.82 6.85 14.96
N PRO A 104 -30.01 7.01 14.34
CA PRO A 104 -31.28 6.53 14.92
C PRO A 104 -31.57 5.05 14.63
N SER A 105 -30.89 4.45 13.66
CA SER A 105 -31.14 3.07 13.25
C SER A 105 -29.86 2.30 12.96
N VAL A 106 -29.89 1.00 13.23
CA VAL A 106 -28.89 0.02 12.79
C VAL A 106 -29.50 -0.88 11.72
N PHE A 107 -28.82 -0.95 10.57
CA PHE A 107 -29.21 -1.79 9.44
C PHE A 107 -28.31 -3.02 9.35
N SER A 108 -28.90 -4.23 9.34
CA SER A 108 -28.17 -5.45 9.03
C SER A 108 -28.35 -5.82 7.56
N VAL A 109 -27.24 -5.86 6.82
CA VAL A 109 -27.18 -6.25 5.41
C VAL A 109 -26.17 -7.38 5.20
N PRO A 110 -26.39 -8.32 4.26
CA PRO A 110 -25.37 -9.32 3.93
C PRO A 110 -24.07 -8.65 3.48
N ALA A 111 -22.93 -9.14 3.98
CA ALA A 111 -21.62 -8.70 3.53
C ALA A 111 -21.23 -9.46 2.25
N ALA A 112 -20.82 -8.74 1.20
CA ALA A 112 -20.09 -9.36 0.09
C ALA A 112 -18.61 -9.41 0.47
N VAL A 113 -18.03 -10.61 0.47
CA VAL A 113 -16.67 -10.88 0.95
C VAL A 113 -15.74 -11.04 -0.24
N LEU A 114 -14.79 -10.11 -0.42
CA LEU A 114 -13.84 -10.13 -1.52
C LEU A 114 -12.42 -10.33 -0.99
N ILE A 115 -11.92 -11.57 -1.09
CA ILE A 115 -10.58 -11.93 -0.63
C ILE A 115 -9.57 -11.51 -1.70
N HIS A 116 -8.53 -10.78 -1.30
CA HIS A 116 -7.46 -10.35 -2.20
C HIS A 116 -6.73 -11.58 -2.73
N SER A 117 -6.39 -11.57 -4.02
CA SER A 117 -5.72 -12.72 -4.67
C SER A 117 -4.28 -12.88 -4.22
N ASP A 118 -3.62 -11.80 -3.79
CA ASP A 118 -2.23 -11.87 -3.32
C ASP A 118 -2.15 -12.07 -1.81
N HIS A 119 -1.76 -13.28 -1.42
CA HIS A 119 -1.66 -13.72 -0.04
C HIS A 119 -0.50 -14.72 0.15
N PHE A 120 0.38 -14.88 -0.85
CA PHE A 120 1.62 -15.68 -0.78
C PHE A 120 1.45 -17.12 -0.24
N GLY A 121 0.30 -17.76 -0.52
CA GLY A 121 0.00 -19.12 -0.06
C GLY A 121 -0.43 -19.26 1.41
N PHE A 122 -0.47 -18.18 2.20
CA PHE A 122 -0.86 -18.22 3.62
C PHE A 122 -2.36 -18.54 3.82
N PRO A 123 -2.77 -19.14 4.96
CA PRO A 123 -4.17 -19.47 5.23
C PRO A 123 -5.12 -18.27 5.36
N TYR A 124 -4.62 -17.14 5.84
CA TYR A 124 -5.33 -15.86 5.93
C TYR A 124 -4.82 -14.89 4.87
N GLY A 125 -5.72 -14.03 4.38
CA GLY A 125 -5.39 -12.97 3.42
C GLY A 125 -6.17 -11.70 3.73
N THR A 126 -5.75 -10.60 3.11
CA THR A 126 -6.48 -9.34 3.13
C THR A 126 -7.83 -9.51 2.43
N VAL A 127 -8.87 -8.87 2.95
CA VAL A 127 -10.24 -8.98 2.46
C VAL A 127 -10.93 -7.63 2.51
N ASP A 128 -11.82 -7.40 1.55
CA ASP A 128 -12.77 -6.30 1.61
C ASP A 128 -14.16 -6.86 1.86
N PHE A 129 -14.83 -6.37 2.91
CA PHE A 129 -16.24 -6.59 3.13
C PHE A 129 -17.02 -5.43 2.55
N LEU A 130 -17.83 -5.68 1.53
CA LEU A 130 -18.68 -4.68 0.89
C LEU A 130 -20.09 -4.76 1.46
N CYS A 131 -20.53 -3.65 2.03
CA CYS A 131 -21.82 -3.51 2.68
C CYS A 131 -22.63 -2.43 1.98
N GLN A 132 -23.72 -2.84 1.32
CA GLN A 132 -24.57 -1.94 0.56
C GLN A 132 -25.71 -1.40 1.43
N LEU A 133 -25.74 -0.10 1.75
CA LEU A 133 -26.84 0.45 2.53
C LEU A 133 -28.14 0.57 1.71
N PRO A 134 -29.32 0.28 2.31
CA PRO A 134 -30.62 0.49 1.67
C PRO A 134 -30.90 1.97 1.38
N LYS A 135 -31.56 2.28 0.25
CA LYS A 135 -31.81 3.67 -0.19
C LYS A 135 -32.44 4.59 0.86
N LYS A 136 -33.29 4.05 1.75
CA LYS A 136 -33.99 4.80 2.80
C LYS A 136 -33.14 5.10 4.04
N ALA A 137 -31.97 4.46 4.19
CA ALA A 137 -31.14 4.62 5.38
C ALA A 137 -30.53 6.03 5.47
N GLY A 138 -30.17 6.46 6.67
CA GLY A 138 -29.39 7.68 6.88
C GLY A 138 -27.93 7.55 6.42
N ARG A 139 -27.11 8.52 6.84
CA ARG A 139 -25.66 8.49 6.62
C ARG A 139 -25.04 7.40 7.50
N ALA A 140 -24.39 6.41 6.89
CA ALA A 140 -23.54 5.45 7.60
C ALA A 140 -22.47 6.19 8.45
N LEU A 141 -22.43 5.89 9.74
CA LEU A 141 -21.50 6.47 10.72
C LEU A 141 -20.49 5.42 11.19
N GLU A 142 -20.99 4.23 11.53
CA GLU A 142 -20.21 3.15 12.12
C GLU A 142 -20.66 1.80 11.56
N VAL A 143 -19.78 0.81 11.59
CA VAL A 143 -20.07 -0.55 11.13
C VAL A 143 -19.42 -1.61 12.02
N SER A 144 -20.19 -2.66 12.36
CA SER A 144 -19.65 -3.94 12.83
C SER A 144 -19.94 -5.04 11.81
N ILE A 145 -19.24 -6.15 11.91
CA ILE A 145 -19.49 -7.34 11.09
C ILE A 145 -19.53 -8.55 12.01
N SER A 146 -20.54 -9.41 11.82
CA SER A 146 -20.69 -10.66 12.56
C SER A 146 -21.25 -11.78 11.69
N ALA A 147 -21.17 -13.02 12.17
CA ALA A 147 -21.88 -14.16 11.56
C ALA A 147 -23.39 -14.16 11.89
N ARG A 148 -23.82 -13.34 12.85
CA ARG A 148 -25.23 -13.23 13.25
C ARG A 148 -25.94 -12.25 12.34
N ARG A 149 -27.21 -12.54 12.04
CA ARG A 149 -28.02 -11.65 11.19
C ARG A 149 -28.56 -10.44 11.96
N LEU A 150 -28.84 -10.62 13.24
CA LEU A 150 -29.29 -9.56 14.12
C LEU A 150 -28.07 -8.85 14.72
N PRO A 151 -28.10 -7.51 14.83
CA PRO A 151 -27.01 -6.76 15.43
C PRO A 151 -26.92 -7.07 16.93
N ASP A 152 -25.70 -7.19 17.43
CA ASP A 152 -25.39 -7.23 18.85
C ASP A 152 -24.67 -5.93 19.21
N LEU A 153 -25.34 -5.04 19.95
CA LEU A 153 -24.81 -3.71 20.27
C LEU A 153 -23.63 -3.74 21.25
N SER A 154 -23.31 -4.91 21.82
CA SER A 154 -22.10 -5.10 22.61
C SER A 154 -20.85 -5.32 21.75
N GLU A 155 -21.01 -5.60 20.45
CA GLU A 155 -19.89 -5.74 19.53
C GLU A 155 -19.17 -4.41 19.29
N ALA A 156 -17.89 -4.50 18.96
CA ALA A 156 -17.08 -3.35 18.60
C ALA A 156 -17.44 -2.81 17.20
N PHE A 157 -17.83 -1.54 17.15
CA PHE A 157 -18.10 -0.82 15.90
C PHE A 157 -16.87 -0.02 15.44
N LEU A 158 -16.59 -0.06 14.14
CA LEU A 158 -15.58 0.77 13.48
C LEU A 158 -16.19 2.07 12.97
N TRP A 159 -15.48 3.18 13.15
CA TRP A 159 -15.81 4.44 12.48
C TRP A 159 -15.68 4.31 10.96
N ILE A 160 -16.68 4.80 10.24
CA ILE A 160 -16.66 4.87 8.79
C ILE A 160 -16.07 6.22 8.37
N ARG A 161 -14.90 6.16 7.72
CA ARG A 161 -14.23 7.34 7.17
C ARG A 161 -14.83 7.70 5.81
N ASP A 162 -14.99 8.99 5.55
CA ASP A 162 -15.46 9.45 4.25
C ASP A 162 -14.29 9.61 3.27
N VAL A 163 -14.31 8.84 2.18
CA VAL A 163 -13.33 8.94 1.10
C VAL A 163 -13.95 9.42 -0.22
N ASN A 164 -15.19 9.92 -0.19
CA ASN A 164 -15.87 10.46 -1.36
C ASN A 164 -15.90 12.00 -1.35
N ARG A 165 -14.81 12.65 -0.89
CA ARG A 165 -14.75 14.11 -0.97
C ARG A 165 -14.81 14.58 -2.43
N ASN A 166 -15.26 15.83 -2.61
CA ASN A 166 -15.46 16.42 -3.93
C ASN A 166 -14.19 16.26 -4.79
N ALA A 167 -14.31 15.58 -5.93
CA ALA A 167 -13.17 15.23 -6.79
C ALA A 167 -12.37 16.45 -7.25
N THR A 168 -13.01 17.63 -7.28
CA THR A 168 -12.42 18.91 -7.66
C THR A 168 -11.69 19.63 -6.52
N ALA A 169 -11.83 19.19 -5.27
CA ALA A 169 -11.12 19.78 -4.16
C ALA A 169 -9.61 19.48 -4.28
N PRO A 170 -8.73 20.47 -4.05
CA PRO A 170 -7.30 20.23 -4.06
C PRO A 170 -6.93 19.28 -2.92
N PHE A 171 -5.96 18.40 -3.19
CA PHE A 171 -5.43 17.53 -2.15
C PHE A 171 -4.70 18.35 -1.07
N PRO A 172 -4.90 18.04 0.23
CA PRO A 172 -4.17 18.68 1.32
C PRO A 172 -2.64 18.57 1.20
N ARG A 173 -2.15 17.52 0.55
CA ARG A 173 -0.72 17.29 0.30
C ARG A 173 -0.54 16.56 -1.03
N GLN A 174 0.64 16.73 -1.63
CA GLN A 174 0.94 16.08 -2.90
C GLN A 174 1.32 14.61 -2.69
N PHE A 175 2.12 14.30 -1.68
CA PHE A 175 2.64 12.96 -1.43
C PHE A 175 2.42 12.51 0.02
N SER A 176 2.12 11.22 0.16
CA SER A 176 2.29 10.49 1.41
C SER A 176 3.14 9.26 1.23
N VAL A 177 3.68 8.76 2.33
CA VAL A 177 4.45 7.50 2.36
C VAL A 177 3.77 6.53 3.31
N CYS A 178 3.45 5.35 2.80
CA CYS A 178 3.01 4.21 3.59
C CYS A 178 4.19 3.26 3.71
N VAL A 179 4.80 3.25 4.90
CA VAL A 179 5.82 2.27 5.25
C VAL A 179 5.09 0.98 5.66
N SER A 180 5.62 -0.16 5.23
CA SER A 180 5.16 -1.47 5.69
C SER A 180 5.31 -1.64 7.23
N THR A 181 4.93 -2.80 7.74
CA THR A 181 4.81 -3.03 9.20
C THR A 181 6.16 -2.99 9.92
N LEU A 182 6.20 -2.31 11.08
CA LEU A 182 7.34 -2.23 11.99
C LEU A 182 7.21 -3.26 13.12
N PHE A 183 8.12 -4.24 13.17
CA PHE A 183 8.08 -5.36 14.11
C PHE A 183 9.48 -5.75 14.62
N GLY A 184 9.54 -6.70 15.56
CA GLY A 184 10.79 -7.36 15.96
C GLY A 184 11.78 -6.45 16.69
N LYS A 185 11.30 -5.51 17.51
CA LYS A 185 12.15 -4.52 18.21
C LYS A 185 13.07 -3.74 17.27
N TYR A 186 12.62 -3.46 16.04
CA TYR A 186 13.39 -2.72 15.05
C TYR A 186 13.98 -1.44 15.66
N SER A 187 15.28 -1.24 15.45
CA SER A 187 16.05 -0.17 16.11
C SER A 187 17.15 0.41 15.22
N ASN A 188 16.95 0.38 13.90
CA ASN A 188 17.84 1.04 12.94
C ASN A 188 17.51 2.55 12.90
N VAL A 189 17.89 3.25 13.98
CA VAL A 189 17.49 4.63 14.27
C VAL A 189 18.01 5.58 13.21
N LEU A 190 19.31 5.48 12.87
CA LEU A 190 19.94 6.38 11.91
C LEU A 190 19.28 6.27 10.53
N GLN A 191 19.12 5.04 10.01
CA GLN A 191 18.50 4.83 8.70
C GLN A 191 17.05 5.35 8.69
N PHE A 192 16.27 5.13 9.75
CA PHE A 192 14.91 5.63 9.82
C PHE A 192 14.85 7.16 9.78
N VAL A 193 15.70 7.85 10.56
CA VAL A 193 15.79 9.32 10.53
C VAL A 193 16.19 9.80 9.13
N GLN A 194 17.17 9.15 8.50
CA GLN A 194 17.59 9.48 7.13
C GLN A 194 16.47 9.27 6.11
N SER A 195 15.72 8.16 6.18
CA SER A 195 14.57 7.90 5.32
C SER A 195 13.47 8.94 5.52
N MET A 196 13.12 9.28 6.77
CA MET A 196 12.13 10.32 7.07
C MET A 196 12.51 11.67 6.47
N GLU A 197 13.74 12.13 6.70
CA GLU A 197 14.22 13.40 6.16
C GLU A 197 14.32 13.38 4.63
N MET A 198 14.70 12.24 4.03
CA MET A 198 14.66 12.05 2.58
C MET A 198 13.24 12.18 2.03
N TYR A 199 12.24 11.56 2.65
CA TYR A 199 10.84 11.70 2.21
C TYR A 199 10.39 13.16 2.24
N LEU A 200 10.74 13.90 3.29
CA LEU A 200 10.43 15.33 3.40
C LEU A 200 11.11 16.15 2.30
N LEU A 201 12.40 15.91 2.04
CA LEU A 201 13.15 16.56 0.95
C LEU A 201 12.56 16.24 -0.43
N LEU A 202 12.01 15.04 -0.61
CA LEU A 202 11.38 14.61 -1.86
C LEU A 202 9.96 15.15 -2.06
N GLY A 203 9.34 15.74 -1.01
CA GLY A 203 8.03 16.39 -1.05
C GLY A 203 6.91 15.64 -0.32
N ALA A 204 7.23 14.63 0.50
CA ALA A 204 6.23 13.97 1.34
C ALA A 204 5.66 14.93 2.39
N GLY A 205 4.34 15.02 2.45
CA GLY A 205 3.65 15.81 3.49
C GLY A 205 3.35 15.01 4.75
N LYS A 206 3.23 13.68 4.64
CA LYS A 206 2.95 12.80 5.79
C LYS A 206 3.38 11.36 5.54
N VAL A 207 3.99 10.75 6.56
CA VAL A 207 4.40 9.34 6.59
C VAL A 207 3.49 8.55 7.53
N PHE A 208 3.23 7.30 7.20
CA PHE A 208 2.45 6.36 8.00
C PHE A 208 3.28 5.12 8.30
N VAL A 209 3.31 4.70 9.56
CA VAL A 209 4.01 3.50 10.02
C VAL A 209 3.05 2.63 10.84
N TYR A 210 2.95 1.36 10.48
CA TYR A 210 2.12 0.38 11.19
C TYR A 210 2.99 -0.35 12.21
N LYS A 211 2.86 0.01 13.48
CA LYS A 211 3.79 -0.41 14.53
C LYS A 211 3.22 -1.52 15.39
N SER A 212 3.89 -2.67 15.34
CA SER A 212 3.74 -3.75 16.32
C SER A 212 4.67 -3.52 17.52
N ASP A 213 5.96 -3.28 17.26
CA ASP A 213 7.00 -3.10 18.30
C ASP A 213 8.23 -2.39 17.71
N CYS A 214 8.97 -1.65 18.54
CA CYS A 214 10.22 -0.99 18.17
C CYS A 214 11.14 -0.75 19.38
N GLY A 215 12.44 -0.55 19.12
CA GLY A 215 13.39 -0.17 20.18
C GLY A 215 13.09 1.20 20.82
N PRO A 216 13.53 1.44 22.08
CA PRO A 216 13.19 2.65 22.83
C PRO A 216 13.74 3.94 22.21
N LEU A 217 14.91 3.89 21.56
CA LEU A 217 15.46 5.04 20.84
C LEU A 217 14.64 5.37 19.60
N LEU A 218 14.20 4.34 18.85
CA LEU A 218 13.32 4.55 17.72
C LEU A 218 11.96 5.10 18.16
N GLN A 219 11.43 4.63 19.29
CA GLN A 219 10.19 5.17 19.87
C GLN A 219 10.27 6.70 20.06
N LYS A 220 11.35 7.21 20.66
CA LYS A 220 11.57 8.66 20.81
C LYS A 220 11.58 9.40 19.46
N VAL A 221 12.17 8.81 18.43
CA VAL A 221 12.16 9.38 17.07
C VAL A 221 10.75 9.39 16.47
N LEU A 222 9.98 8.31 16.64
CA LEU A 222 8.59 8.24 16.16
C LEU A 222 7.73 9.30 16.86
N ASP A 223 7.90 9.49 18.17
CA ASP A 223 7.18 10.50 18.94
C ASP A 223 7.54 11.92 18.49
N HIS A 224 8.82 12.17 18.21
CA HIS A 224 9.29 13.44 17.67
C HIS A 224 8.60 13.81 16.35
N TYR A 225 8.57 12.91 15.36
CA TYR A 225 7.91 13.20 14.09
C TYR A 225 6.38 13.25 14.21
N SER A 226 5.80 12.44 15.11
CA SER A 226 4.35 12.45 15.37
C SER A 226 3.88 13.76 15.98
N SER A 227 4.63 14.32 16.95
CA SER A 227 4.33 15.62 17.56
C SER A 227 4.40 16.80 16.58
N LYS A 228 5.16 16.67 15.48
CA LYS A 228 5.18 17.64 14.38
C LYS A 228 4.07 17.43 13.34
N GLY A 229 3.25 16.39 13.48
CA GLY A 229 2.22 16.02 12.50
C GLY A 229 2.77 15.40 11.21
N LEU A 230 4.07 15.08 11.15
CA LEU A 230 4.75 14.54 9.96
C LEU A 230 4.64 13.02 9.86
N LEU A 231 4.40 12.34 10.98
CA LEU A 231 4.25 10.90 11.08
C LEU A 231 2.92 10.53 11.76
N GLU A 232 2.23 9.53 11.21
CA GLU A 232 1.14 8.84 11.89
C GLU A 232 1.57 7.41 12.19
N VAL A 233 1.66 7.10 13.49
CA VAL A 233 1.91 5.74 13.97
C VAL A 233 0.57 5.06 14.20
N VAL A 234 0.30 4.02 13.42
CA VAL A 234 -0.90 3.19 13.55
C VAL A 234 -0.54 1.95 14.38
N PRO A 235 -1.17 1.73 15.55
CA PRO A 235 -0.97 0.49 16.32
C PRO A 235 -1.31 -0.74 15.47
N TRP A 236 -0.44 -1.74 15.43
CA TRP A 236 -0.60 -2.91 14.56
C TRP A 236 -0.42 -4.22 15.32
N GLU A 237 -1.46 -4.64 16.02
CA GLU A 237 -1.39 -5.76 16.95
C GLU A 237 -2.03 -7.06 16.41
N VAL A 238 -1.91 -7.30 15.11
CA VAL A 238 -2.48 -8.50 14.45
C VAL A 238 -1.98 -9.80 15.08
N TRP A 239 -0.75 -9.79 15.58
CA TRP A 239 -0.10 -10.91 16.27
C TRP A 239 -0.85 -11.37 17.54
N ARG A 240 -1.72 -10.52 18.13
CA ARG A 240 -2.57 -10.90 19.27
C ARG A 240 -3.66 -11.88 18.88
N HIS A 241 -3.99 -11.98 17.58
CA HIS A 241 -5.12 -12.78 17.09
C HIS A 241 -4.72 -13.87 16.10
N LEU A 242 -3.56 -13.74 15.44
CA LEU A 242 -3.07 -14.68 14.43
C LEU A 242 -1.58 -14.96 14.62
N ASN A 243 -1.15 -16.17 14.27
CA ASN A 243 0.27 -16.49 14.20
C ASN A 243 0.87 -15.86 12.94
N VAL A 244 1.45 -14.67 13.05
CA VAL A 244 2.01 -13.95 11.89
C VAL A 244 3.38 -14.51 11.48
N SER A 245 3.62 -14.60 10.17
CA SER A 245 4.90 -15.07 9.64
C SER A 245 5.96 -13.97 9.64
N ASN A 246 7.22 -14.38 9.82
CA ASN A 246 8.42 -13.56 9.63
C ASN A 246 9.02 -13.69 8.20
N SER A 247 8.41 -14.50 7.33
CA SER A 247 8.91 -14.82 6.00
C SER A 247 7.85 -14.62 4.92
N TRP A 248 8.31 -14.51 3.68
CA TRP A 248 7.46 -14.26 2.51
C TRP A 248 6.72 -15.52 2.01
N THR A 249 7.14 -16.72 2.43
CA THR A 249 6.40 -17.98 2.19
C THR A 249 6.14 -18.75 3.48
N PRO A 250 5.08 -19.58 3.53
CA PRO A 250 4.83 -20.48 4.64
C PRO A 250 5.94 -21.53 4.86
N SER A 251 6.67 -21.89 3.80
CA SER A 251 7.76 -22.89 3.90
C SER A 251 9.00 -22.35 4.60
N LEU A 252 9.32 -21.07 4.43
CA LEU A 252 10.47 -20.41 5.07
C LEU A 252 10.12 -19.83 6.44
N GLY A 253 8.85 -19.49 6.65
CA GLY A 253 8.33 -19.00 7.92
C GLY A 253 6.87 -19.40 8.04
N PRO A 254 6.56 -20.50 8.74
CA PRO A 254 5.19 -20.92 8.98
C PRO A 254 4.38 -19.83 9.69
N GLY A 255 3.08 -19.81 9.44
CA GLY A 255 2.16 -18.85 10.04
C GLY A 255 0.82 -18.84 9.33
N ASP A 256 -0.13 -18.12 9.93
CA ASP A 256 -1.47 -17.87 9.42
C ASP A 256 -1.49 -16.74 8.40
N LEU A 257 -0.65 -15.72 8.58
CA LEU A 257 -0.70 -14.48 7.81
C LEU A 257 0.68 -14.07 7.28
N HIS A 258 0.71 -13.66 6.02
CA HIS A 258 1.91 -13.21 5.33
C HIS A 258 2.56 -12.01 6.03
N TYR A 259 3.84 -12.17 6.43
CA TYR A 259 4.78 -11.11 6.79
C TYR A 259 4.17 -9.98 7.65
N HIS A 260 3.76 -10.33 8.87
CA HIS A 260 3.13 -9.39 9.83
C HIS A 260 1.87 -8.68 9.33
N GLY A 261 1.21 -9.17 8.27
CA GLY A 261 0.00 -8.56 7.72
C GLY A 261 0.25 -7.29 6.90
N GLN A 262 1.46 -7.11 6.35
CA GLN A 262 1.82 -5.90 5.61
C GLN A 262 0.87 -5.53 4.47
N ILE A 263 0.24 -6.50 3.80
CA ILE A 263 -0.71 -6.22 2.71
C ILE A 263 -1.96 -5.51 3.25
N ALA A 264 -2.50 -5.94 4.41
CA ALA A 264 -3.64 -5.27 5.03
C ALA A 264 -3.28 -3.86 5.51
N ALA A 265 -2.08 -3.68 6.09
CA ALA A 265 -1.57 -2.37 6.48
C ALA A 265 -1.44 -1.40 5.29
N LEU A 266 -0.86 -1.86 4.17
CA LEU A 266 -0.72 -1.04 2.96
C LEU A 266 -2.08 -0.64 2.35
N ASN A 267 -3.06 -1.55 2.36
CA ASN A 267 -4.41 -1.24 1.89
C ASN A 267 -5.14 -0.26 2.83
N ASP A 268 -5.05 -0.43 4.15
CA ASP A 268 -5.57 0.59 5.09
C ASP A 268 -4.93 1.97 4.82
N CYS A 269 -3.61 2.00 4.67
CA CYS A 269 -2.89 3.25 4.43
C CYS A 269 -3.28 3.92 3.12
N LEU A 270 -3.44 3.14 2.05
CA LEU A 270 -3.91 3.63 0.76
C LEU A 270 -5.25 4.36 0.91
N TYR A 271 -6.23 3.75 1.58
CA TYR A 271 -7.56 4.34 1.75
C TYR A 271 -7.58 5.53 2.69
N ARG A 272 -6.76 5.54 3.75
CA ARG A 272 -6.55 6.73 4.60
C ARG A 272 -6.05 7.95 3.82
N ASN A 273 -5.34 7.71 2.72
CA ASN A 273 -4.73 8.74 1.90
C ASN A 273 -5.53 9.10 0.64
N MET A 274 -6.63 8.40 0.34
CA MET A 274 -7.42 8.54 -0.89
C MET A 274 -7.84 9.99 -1.18
N GLU A 275 -8.27 10.71 -0.15
CA GLU A 275 -8.73 12.11 -0.26
C GLU A 275 -7.75 13.12 0.35
N ALA A 276 -6.58 12.63 0.74
CA ALA A 276 -5.61 13.42 1.49
C ALA A 276 -4.33 13.67 0.68
N SER A 277 -3.99 12.78 -0.26
CA SER A 277 -2.74 12.82 -1.02
C SER A 277 -2.99 12.59 -2.51
N ALA A 278 -2.33 13.36 -3.37
CA ALA A 278 -2.39 13.12 -4.82
C ALA A 278 -1.70 11.80 -5.21
N TYR A 279 -0.58 11.49 -4.55
CA TYR A 279 0.16 10.24 -4.72
C TYR A 279 0.55 9.64 -3.36
N VAL A 280 0.67 8.31 -3.33
CA VAL A 280 1.10 7.54 -2.16
C VAL A 280 2.27 6.65 -2.55
N ALA A 281 3.40 6.79 -1.86
CA ALA A 281 4.52 5.87 -1.95
C ALA A 281 4.25 4.66 -1.05
N LEU A 282 4.39 3.45 -1.60
CA LEU A 282 4.28 2.18 -0.88
C LEU A 282 5.67 1.56 -0.83
N VAL A 283 6.34 1.63 0.32
CA VAL A 283 7.77 1.30 0.51
C VAL A 283 8.00 0.50 1.79
N ASP A 284 9.10 -0.22 1.86
CA ASP A 284 9.61 -0.72 3.15
C ASP A 284 10.39 0.37 3.90
N ILE A 285 10.71 0.10 5.16
CA ILE A 285 11.32 1.08 6.07
C ILE A 285 12.74 1.52 5.66
N ASP A 286 13.43 0.65 4.93
CA ASP A 286 14.81 0.78 4.46
C ASP A 286 14.91 1.19 2.98
N GLU A 287 13.80 1.60 2.37
CA GLU A 287 13.69 1.88 0.95
C GLU A 287 13.26 3.31 0.65
N VAL A 288 13.98 4.00 -0.24
CA VAL A 288 13.63 5.36 -0.68
C VAL A 288 13.58 5.41 -2.21
N ILE A 289 12.49 5.91 -2.80
CA ILE A 289 12.42 6.17 -4.24
C ILE A 289 13.21 7.46 -4.53
N VAL A 290 14.37 7.34 -5.15
CA VAL A 290 15.29 8.44 -5.45
C VAL A 290 15.20 8.80 -6.95
N PRO A 291 14.68 9.99 -7.29
CA PRO A 291 14.75 10.49 -8.66
C PRO A 291 16.22 10.71 -9.08
N ARG A 292 16.56 10.45 -10.33
CA ARG A 292 17.92 10.63 -10.87
C ARG A 292 18.06 11.95 -11.61
N ILE A 293 17.17 12.20 -12.57
CA ILE A 293 17.20 13.39 -13.45
C ILE A 293 16.36 14.56 -12.92
N HIS A 294 15.66 14.37 -11.80
CA HIS A 294 14.84 15.38 -11.14
C HIS A 294 15.22 15.49 -9.67
N ASP A 295 14.84 16.59 -9.00
CA ASP A 295 15.20 16.82 -7.59
C ASP A 295 14.13 16.37 -6.60
N THR A 296 12.86 16.37 -6.98
CA THR A 296 11.74 16.01 -6.10
C THR A 296 10.78 15.04 -6.76
N TRP A 297 9.97 14.34 -5.97
CA TRP A 297 8.86 13.56 -6.50
C TRP A 297 7.88 14.43 -7.26
N GLY A 298 7.65 15.68 -6.84
CA GLY A 298 6.77 16.62 -7.56
C GLY A 298 7.21 16.85 -9.00
N THR A 299 8.47 17.20 -9.21
CA THR A 299 9.04 17.41 -10.55
C THR A 299 9.10 16.12 -11.38
N MET A 300 9.40 14.98 -10.75
CA MET A 300 9.40 13.67 -11.40
C MET A 300 7.99 13.26 -11.85
N MET A 301 6.98 13.42 -10.99
CA MET A 301 5.60 13.08 -11.32
C MET A 301 5.02 14.03 -12.36
N ALA A 302 5.39 15.31 -12.35
CA ALA A 302 5.05 16.21 -13.45
C ALA A 302 5.60 15.67 -14.78
N PHE A 303 6.88 15.28 -14.84
CA PHE A 303 7.48 14.70 -16.04
C PHE A 303 6.79 13.40 -16.49
N LEU A 304 6.53 12.48 -15.56
CA LEU A 304 5.93 11.18 -15.86
C LEU A 304 4.46 11.31 -16.29
N SER A 305 3.64 12.04 -15.53
CA SER A 305 2.20 12.15 -15.78
C SER A 305 1.88 12.91 -17.07
N HIS A 306 2.71 13.88 -17.49
CA HIS A 306 2.53 14.56 -18.78
C HIS A 306 2.82 13.65 -19.99
N ARG A 307 3.74 12.69 -19.85
CA ARG A 307 4.14 11.78 -20.94
C ARG A 307 3.34 10.48 -21.00
N HIS A 308 2.63 10.17 -19.92
CA HIS A 308 1.94 8.90 -19.74
C HIS A 308 0.52 9.11 -19.20
N LEU A 309 -0.34 9.72 -20.01
CA LEU A 309 -1.75 9.96 -19.67
C LEU A 309 -2.46 8.64 -19.34
N GLY A 310 -3.25 8.63 -18.27
CA GLY A 310 -4.01 7.46 -17.81
C GLY A 310 -3.18 6.41 -17.04
N VAL A 311 -1.89 6.68 -16.75
CA VAL A 311 -1.11 5.88 -15.81
C VAL A 311 -1.40 6.33 -14.38
N GLU A 312 -1.72 5.36 -13.52
CA GLU A 312 -2.15 5.59 -12.14
C GLU A 312 -1.26 4.89 -11.11
N SER A 313 -0.34 4.05 -11.56
CA SER A 313 0.69 3.45 -10.71
C SER A 313 2.05 3.42 -11.40
N PHE A 314 3.07 3.76 -10.64
CA PHE A 314 4.45 3.93 -11.10
C PHE A 314 5.31 2.98 -10.28
N SER A 315 5.88 1.98 -10.93
CA SER A 315 6.73 0.99 -10.27
C SER A 315 8.21 1.30 -10.49
N PHE A 316 8.97 1.25 -9.41
CA PHE A 316 10.39 1.56 -9.37
C PHE A 316 11.16 0.30 -9.04
N GLU A 317 12.15 0.00 -9.89
CA GLU A 317 12.99 -1.17 -9.72
C GLU A 317 13.92 -1.03 -8.51
N ASN A 318 13.99 -2.09 -7.71
CA ASN A 318 14.89 -2.16 -6.57
C ASN A 318 16.36 -2.10 -6.99
N SER A 319 17.12 -1.22 -6.35
CA SER A 319 18.58 -1.16 -6.40
C SER A 319 19.11 -1.41 -5.00
N VAL A 320 19.69 -2.59 -4.78
CA VAL A 320 20.27 -2.99 -3.50
C VAL A 320 21.65 -2.36 -3.33
N PHE A 321 21.79 -1.50 -2.33
CA PHE A 321 23.06 -0.92 -1.89
C PHE A 321 23.55 -1.72 -0.68
N ARG A 322 24.72 -2.34 -0.81
CA ARG A 322 25.24 -3.26 0.21
C ARG A 322 25.70 -2.48 1.45
N SER A 323 25.00 -2.69 2.57
CA SER A 323 25.31 -2.01 3.85
C SER A 323 26.64 -2.44 4.48
N ASN A 324 27.28 -3.51 3.97
CA ASN A 324 28.62 -3.93 4.39
C ASN A 324 29.75 -3.42 3.46
N VAL A 325 29.43 -2.65 2.41
CA VAL A 325 30.40 -2.06 1.49
C VAL A 325 30.39 -0.53 1.66
N PHE A 326 31.56 0.03 1.96
CA PHE A 326 31.73 1.47 2.20
C PHE A 326 32.42 2.12 0.99
N GLY A 327 31.63 2.86 0.21
CA GLY A 327 32.08 3.48 -1.04
C GLY A 327 32.37 4.97 -0.92
N ASP A 328 32.26 5.55 0.28
CA ASP A 328 32.35 6.99 0.53
C ASP A 328 33.76 7.50 0.86
N GLY A 329 34.73 6.59 1.04
CA GLY A 329 36.09 6.96 1.43
C GLY A 329 36.16 7.65 2.80
N GLY A 330 35.21 7.37 3.70
CA GLY A 330 35.12 7.99 5.03
C GLY A 330 34.48 9.39 5.04
N ARG A 331 34.06 9.92 3.88
CA ARG A 331 33.46 11.25 3.76
C ARG A 331 32.24 11.46 4.66
N PHE A 332 31.45 10.42 4.90
CA PHE A 332 30.22 10.52 5.68
C PHE A 332 30.31 9.75 7.00
N ASP A 333 31.51 9.60 7.57
CA ASP A 333 31.67 9.00 8.91
C ASP A 333 31.36 10.01 10.03
N ILE A 334 30.11 10.48 10.08
CA ILE A 334 29.69 11.63 10.91
C ILE A 334 28.68 11.27 12.02
N TRP A 335 28.18 10.03 12.05
CA TRP A 335 27.26 9.55 13.08
C TRP A 335 27.70 8.21 13.70
N PRO A 336 28.98 8.07 14.14
CA PRO A 336 29.52 6.78 14.59
C PRO A 336 28.83 6.22 15.85
N HIS A 337 28.14 7.06 16.63
CA HIS A 337 27.50 6.67 17.89
C HIS A 337 25.98 6.47 17.78
N VAL A 338 25.38 6.70 16.61
CA VAL A 338 23.94 6.55 16.41
C VAL A 338 23.64 5.14 15.89
N PRO A 339 22.83 4.32 16.58
CA PRO A 339 22.53 2.98 16.12
C PRO A 339 21.86 2.98 14.75
N GLY A 340 22.40 2.20 13.82
CA GLY A 340 21.81 2.00 12.49
C GLY A 340 22.78 2.20 11.35
N VAL A 341 22.25 2.08 10.13
CA VAL A 341 23.01 2.21 8.88
C VAL A 341 23.01 3.67 8.44
N ASN A 342 24.19 4.18 8.05
CA ASN A 342 24.31 5.48 7.40
C ASN A 342 24.23 5.31 5.88
N ILE A 343 23.06 5.57 5.29
CA ILE A 343 22.81 5.34 3.85
C ILE A 343 23.74 6.16 2.93
N LEU A 344 24.33 7.27 3.40
CA LEU A 344 25.26 8.08 2.60
C LEU A 344 26.60 7.38 2.36
N ARG A 345 26.97 6.40 3.19
CA ARG A 345 28.22 5.64 3.06
C ARG A 345 28.16 4.54 2.02
N HIS A 346 26.96 4.12 1.63
CA HIS A 346 26.71 2.96 0.79
C HIS A 346 26.28 3.40 -0.60
N VAL A 347 27.26 3.50 -1.50
CA VAL A 347 27.08 3.99 -2.89
C VAL A 347 27.39 2.94 -3.95
N ASP A 348 27.69 1.71 -3.54
CA ASP A 348 27.97 0.61 -4.46
C ASP A 348 26.80 -0.37 -4.42
N ARG A 349 26.07 -0.43 -5.53
CA ARG A 349 24.86 -1.25 -5.66
C ARG A 349 25.09 -2.50 -6.49
N GLU A 350 24.27 -3.52 -6.25
CA GLU A 350 24.23 -4.70 -7.09
C GLU A 350 23.80 -4.34 -8.53
N PRO A 351 24.29 -5.08 -9.55
CA PRO A 351 23.85 -4.90 -10.93
C PRO A 351 22.36 -5.25 -11.09
N LEU A 352 21.74 -4.69 -12.13
CA LEU A 352 20.34 -5.01 -12.44
C LEU A 352 20.21 -6.50 -12.81
N ARG A 353 19.17 -7.14 -12.30
CA ARG A 353 18.88 -8.55 -12.55
C ARG A 353 17.56 -8.68 -13.32
N PRO A 354 17.55 -8.55 -14.65
CA PRO A 354 16.29 -8.47 -15.42
C PRO A 354 15.41 -9.73 -15.31
N TYR A 355 15.99 -10.88 -14.96
CA TYR A 355 15.29 -12.17 -14.86
C TYR A 355 15.03 -12.63 -13.42
N ALA A 356 15.50 -11.89 -12.41
CA ALA A 356 15.17 -12.20 -11.03
C ALA A 356 13.76 -11.69 -10.72
N PHE A 357 13.12 -12.29 -9.73
CA PHE A 357 11.94 -11.69 -9.11
C PHE A 357 12.37 -10.39 -8.43
N ASN A 358 12.35 -9.28 -9.17
CA ASN A 358 12.77 -7.99 -8.65
C ASN A 358 11.64 -7.43 -7.78
N ALA A 359 11.94 -7.28 -6.49
CA ALA A 359 11.13 -6.44 -5.63
C ALA A 359 11.01 -5.07 -6.30
N ARG A 360 9.78 -4.59 -6.48
CA ARG A 360 9.49 -3.22 -6.93
C ARG A 360 8.73 -2.54 -5.82
N LYS A 361 8.77 -1.20 -5.83
CA LYS A 361 7.92 -0.37 -4.97
C LYS A 361 7.24 0.69 -5.79
N LEU A 362 6.21 1.29 -5.22
CA LEU A 362 5.20 1.99 -6.00
C LEU A 362 5.03 3.43 -5.54
N LEU A 363 4.82 4.35 -6.47
CA LEU A 363 4.03 5.56 -6.26
C LEU A 363 2.69 5.35 -6.97
N VAL A 364 1.59 5.54 -6.26
CA VAL A 364 0.24 5.28 -6.79
C VAL A 364 -0.70 6.45 -6.58
N ASN A 365 -1.65 6.64 -7.50
CA ASN A 365 -2.82 7.47 -7.25
C ASN A 365 -3.80 6.70 -6.35
N PRO A 366 -4.05 7.14 -5.11
CA PRO A 366 -4.87 6.37 -4.18
C PRO A 366 -6.36 6.35 -4.55
N ARG A 367 -6.84 7.28 -5.40
CA ARG A 367 -8.23 7.25 -5.92
C ARG A 367 -8.42 6.16 -6.98
N ALA A 368 -7.36 5.83 -7.72
CA ALA A 368 -7.40 4.89 -8.83
C ALA A 368 -7.14 3.44 -8.40
N VAL A 369 -6.29 3.24 -7.39
CA VAL A 369 -5.98 1.89 -6.87
C VAL A 369 -7.09 1.42 -5.92
N VAL A 370 -7.47 0.15 -6.09
CA VAL A 370 -8.49 -0.52 -5.26
C VAL A 370 -7.82 -1.48 -4.29
N TRP A 371 -6.93 -2.33 -4.80
CA TRP A 371 -6.16 -3.31 -4.02
C TRP A 371 -4.68 -3.20 -4.38
N THR A 372 -3.84 -3.15 -3.35
CA THR A 372 -2.39 -3.21 -3.50
C THR A 372 -1.80 -4.44 -2.81
N SER A 373 -0.70 -4.93 -3.37
CA SER A 373 0.23 -5.84 -2.70
C SER A 373 1.50 -5.07 -2.31
N VAL A 374 2.55 -5.79 -1.92
CA VAL A 374 3.87 -5.27 -1.54
C VAL A 374 4.66 -4.75 -2.73
N HIS A 375 4.49 -5.34 -3.92
CA HIS A 375 5.31 -5.05 -5.10
C HIS A 375 4.53 -4.59 -6.34
N HIS A 376 3.20 -4.69 -6.32
CA HIS A 376 2.35 -4.33 -7.46
C HIS A 376 0.94 -3.96 -6.98
N THR A 377 0.19 -3.27 -7.85
CA THR A 377 -1.25 -3.06 -7.66
C THR A 377 -2.00 -4.29 -8.13
N VAL A 378 -2.76 -4.93 -7.25
CA VAL A 378 -3.56 -6.11 -7.57
C VAL A 378 -4.78 -5.71 -8.42
N ARG A 379 -5.39 -4.57 -8.10
CA ARG A 379 -6.57 -4.04 -8.79
C ARG A 379 -6.56 -2.53 -8.80
N GLN A 380 -6.74 -1.93 -9.98
CA GLN A 380 -6.79 -0.47 -10.16
C GLN A 380 -7.60 -0.08 -11.40
N ARG A 381 -7.98 1.20 -11.49
CA ARG A 381 -8.41 1.86 -12.73
C ARG A 381 -7.19 2.56 -13.34
N GLY A 382 -7.05 2.53 -14.66
CA GLY A 382 -5.88 3.09 -15.36
C GLY A 382 -4.69 2.14 -15.44
N ALA A 383 -3.65 2.58 -16.15
CA ALA A 383 -2.48 1.78 -16.50
C ALA A 383 -1.37 1.85 -15.42
N SER A 384 -0.41 0.94 -15.51
CA SER A 384 0.82 0.96 -14.70
C SER A 384 2.02 1.29 -15.59
N LEU A 385 3.00 2.01 -15.04
CA LEU A 385 4.27 2.29 -15.69
C LEU A 385 5.42 1.68 -14.89
N ALA A 386 6.26 0.89 -15.54
CA ALA A 386 7.59 0.60 -15.03
C ALA A 386 8.49 1.80 -15.33
N VAL A 387 8.84 2.55 -14.29
CA VAL A 387 9.64 3.77 -14.44
C VAL A 387 11.06 3.38 -14.81
N PRO A 388 11.61 3.92 -15.92
CA PRO A 388 12.98 3.62 -16.31
C PRO A 388 13.98 3.99 -15.21
N ALA A 389 14.97 3.12 -14.99
CA ALA A 389 16.04 3.34 -14.00
C ALA A 389 16.97 4.52 -14.33
N SER A 390 16.81 5.15 -15.50
CA SER A 390 17.39 6.43 -15.87
C SER A 390 16.64 7.62 -15.23
N VAL A 391 15.34 7.48 -14.97
CA VAL A 391 14.49 8.53 -14.37
C VAL A 391 14.57 8.48 -12.85
N ALA A 392 14.40 7.30 -12.25
CA ALA A 392 14.38 7.11 -10.80
C ALA A 392 14.69 5.65 -10.44
N ARG A 393 15.17 5.43 -9.21
CA ARG A 393 15.47 4.10 -8.68
C ARG A 393 15.01 4.00 -7.24
N LEU A 394 14.65 2.80 -6.81
CA LEU A 394 14.45 2.52 -5.40
C LEU A 394 15.82 2.23 -4.77
N HIS A 395 16.25 3.10 -3.85
CA HIS A 395 17.44 2.91 -3.05
C HIS A 395 17.08 2.04 -1.84
N HIS A 396 17.59 0.81 -1.82
CA HIS A 396 17.36 -0.15 -0.75
C HIS A 396 18.70 -0.47 -0.09
N CYS A 397 18.98 0.13 1.06
CA CYS A 397 20.22 -0.12 1.77
C CYS A 397 20.04 -1.28 2.75
N ARG A 398 20.59 -2.44 2.40
CA ARG A 398 20.43 -3.69 3.13
C ARG A 398 21.69 -4.54 3.02
N THR A 399 21.71 -5.64 3.77
CA THR A 399 22.72 -6.68 3.59
C THR A 399 22.59 -7.35 2.23
N LEU A 400 23.61 -8.14 1.88
CA LEU A 400 23.72 -8.84 0.59
C LEU A 400 22.43 -9.60 0.23
N ASP A 401 21.92 -9.35 -0.98
CA ASP A 401 20.72 -10.00 -1.52
C ASP A 401 21.09 -11.14 -2.47
N ASP A 402 22.06 -10.92 -3.37
CA ASP A 402 22.61 -11.99 -4.22
C ASP A 402 24.02 -12.41 -3.78
N ALA A 403 24.12 -13.60 -3.20
CA ALA A 403 25.41 -14.15 -2.75
C ALA A 403 26.39 -14.43 -3.89
N ARG A 404 25.91 -14.46 -5.14
CA ARG A 404 26.73 -14.73 -6.33
C ARG A 404 27.40 -13.47 -6.88
N VAL A 405 26.90 -12.29 -6.52
CA VAL A 405 27.45 -11.01 -6.99
C VAL A 405 28.71 -10.67 -6.20
N GLN A 406 29.84 -10.64 -6.91
CA GLN A 406 31.15 -10.30 -6.38
C GLN A 406 31.32 -8.80 -6.20
N GLY A 407 32.24 -8.39 -5.31
CA GLY A 407 32.52 -6.98 -5.03
C GLY A 407 32.94 -6.18 -6.27
N SER A 408 33.70 -6.80 -7.18
CA SER A 408 34.14 -6.19 -8.44
C SER A 408 33.00 -5.93 -9.44
N GLN A 409 31.82 -6.52 -9.24
CA GLN A 409 30.65 -6.36 -10.10
C GLN A 409 29.71 -5.27 -9.59
N LEU A 410 29.99 -4.67 -8.43
CA LEU A 410 29.18 -3.60 -7.88
C LEU A 410 29.29 -2.36 -8.76
N VAL A 411 28.17 -1.68 -8.91
CA VAL A 411 28.06 -0.47 -9.73
C VAL A 411 27.98 0.72 -8.81
N ARG A 412 28.93 1.64 -8.96
CA ARG A 412 28.93 2.90 -8.21
C ARG A 412 27.76 3.78 -8.63
N ASP A 413 27.00 4.25 -7.66
CA ASP A 413 25.83 5.12 -7.83
C ASP A 413 25.76 6.14 -6.67
N ILE A 414 26.21 7.35 -6.96
CA ILE A 414 26.25 8.47 -6.00
C ILE A 414 25.00 9.36 -6.06
N THR A 415 23.91 8.90 -6.70
CA THR A 415 22.71 9.74 -6.92
C THR A 415 22.18 10.34 -5.61
N LEU A 416 22.22 9.58 -4.51
CA LEU A 416 21.75 10.03 -3.20
C LEU A 416 22.53 11.26 -2.67
N TRP A 417 23.79 11.42 -3.06
CA TRP A 417 24.65 12.50 -2.55
C TRP A 417 24.20 13.90 -2.97
N LYS A 418 23.35 14.05 -3.98
CA LYS A 418 22.76 15.36 -4.30
C LYS A 418 21.92 15.93 -3.16
N TYR A 419 21.42 15.08 -2.26
CA TYR A 419 20.68 15.48 -1.06
C TYR A 419 21.56 15.56 0.19
N SER A 420 22.85 15.21 0.12
CA SER A 420 23.71 15.05 1.30
C SER A 420 23.73 16.30 2.21
N ALA A 421 23.95 17.48 1.65
CA ALA A 421 24.02 18.72 2.44
C ALA A 421 22.73 19.00 3.23
N PRO A 422 21.52 19.08 2.60
CA PRO A 422 20.30 19.29 3.36
C PRO A 422 19.95 18.09 4.26
N LEU A 423 20.25 16.85 3.85
CA LEU A 423 19.99 15.67 4.66
C LEU A 423 20.81 15.68 5.96
N ILE A 424 22.12 15.91 5.88
CA ILE A 424 23.00 15.96 7.05
C ILE A 424 22.53 17.01 8.04
N ARG A 425 22.23 18.22 7.55
CA ARG A 425 21.73 19.31 8.39
C ARG A 425 20.44 18.92 9.12
N ASN A 426 19.48 18.34 8.41
CA ASN A 426 18.19 17.98 9.02
C ASN A 426 18.33 16.80 9.99
N VAL A 427 19.10 15.77 9.64
CA VAL A 427 19.39 14.62 10.50
C VAL A 427 20.05 15.08 11.79
N ASN A 428 21.08 15.95 11.73
CA ASN A 428 21.70 16.53 12.93
C ASN A 428 20.66 17.26 13.80
N CYS A 429 19.81 18.09 13.19
CA CYS A 429 18.77 18.82 13.92
C CYS A 429 17.79 17.88 14.65
N THR A 430 17.40 16.78 14.01
CA THR A 430 16.52 15.77 14.61
C THR A 430 17.24 15.00 15.72
N LEU A 431 18.47 14.53 15.48
CA LEU A 431 19.23 13.76 16.47
C LEU A 431 19.57 14.58 17.72
N THR A 432 20.00 15.83 17.59
CA THR A 432 20.25 16.71 18.74
C THR A 432 18.99 16.92 19.59
N ARG A 433 17.82 17.06 18.96
CA ARG A 433 16.54 17.23 19.68
C ARG A 433 16.06 15.95 20.37
N VAL A 434 16.28 14.79 19.76
CA VAL A 434 15.72 13.51 20.25
C VAL A 434 16.68 12.79 21.20
N LEU A 435 17.97 12.85 20.93
CA LEU A 435 19.01 12.10 21.64
C LEU A 435 19.85 12.99 22.57
N GLY A 436 19.77 14.32 22.44
CA GLY A 436 20.59 15.25 23.23
C GLY A 436 22.07 15.22 22.86
N THR A 437 22.39 14.77 21.65
CA THR A 437 23.75 14.62 21.10
C THR A 437 24.21 15.83 20.31
#